data_AF-A0AAU0ZMR0-F1
#
_entry.id   AF-A0AAU0ZMR0-F1
#
_cell.length_a   1.000
_cell.length_b   1.000
_cell.length_c   1.000
_cell.angle_alpha   90.00
_cell.angle_beta   90.00
_cell.angle_gamma   90.00
#
_symmetry.space_group_name_H-M   'P 1'
#
loop_
_entity.id
_entity.type
_entity.pdbx_description
1 polymer ?
#
loop_
_entity_poly.entity_id
_entity_poly.type
_entity_poly.pdbx_seq_one_letter_code
_entity_poly.pdbx_strand_id
1 'polypeptide(L)'
;MAATILLCLATALAAGCSPEPEAEDVNRSDLVGRWHAGGSCDSSLVLEKSGSARWKHWATGYSVSESRITGREDGQGSWTLETVDGKRYFEVETDKARESLTMVQGDDRLILLQIPGDDPDNSVGCRFQQVGDRKHD
;
A
#
# COMPACT_ATOMS: atom_id res chain seq x y z
N MET A 1 32.86 26.14 39.56
CA MET A 1 32.14 24.97 39.04
C MET A 1 31.51 25.39 37.73
N ALA A 2 32.13 25.03 36.60
CA ALA A 2 31.64 25.37 35.27
C ALA A 2 30.99 24.11 34.69
N ALA A 3 29.69 24.20 34.40
CA ALA A 3 28.91 23.12 33.79
C ALA A 3 29.22 23.10 32.28
N THR A 4 29.88 22.04 31.84
CA THR A 4 30.20 21.81 30.44
C THR A 4 28.93 21.41 29.70
N ILE A 5 28.51 22.30 28.80
CA ILE A 5 27.36 22.17 27.89
C ILE A 5 27.58 20.96 26.97
N LEU A 6 26.56 20.08 26.89
CA LEU A 6 26.46 19.03 25.88
C LEU A 6 26.58 19.65 24.48
N LEU A 7 27.67 19.34 23.77
CA LEU A 7 27.69 19.48 22.32
C LEU A 7 26.87 18.36 21.70
N CYS A 8 25.62 18.67 21.35
CA CYS A 8 24.95 18.03 20.22
C CYS A 8 25.76 18.35 18.96
N LEU A 9 26.75 17.53 18.64
CA LEU A 9 27.34 17.50 17.30
C LEU A 9 26.34 16.84 16.35
N ALA A 10 25.46 17.69 15.83
CA ALA A 10 24.69 17.46 14.63
C ALA A 10 25.64 17.44 13.43
N THR A 11 25.83 16.27 12.82
CA THR A 11 26.09 16.11 11.38
C THR A 11 26.02 14.63 11.03
N ALA A 12 24.87 14.17 10.56
CA ALA A 12 24.79 13.07 9.61
C ALA A 12 23.46 13.19 8.86
N LEU A 13 23.53 13.87 7.73
CA LEU A 13 22.59 13.71 6.62
C LEU A 13 22.65 12.25 6.17
N ALA A 14 21.84 11.41 6.78
CA ALA A 14 21.40 10.16 6.18
C ALA A 14 19.90 10.32 5.99
N ALA A 15 19.50 11.03 4.93
CA ALA A 15 18.23 10.73 4.26
C ALA A 15 18.40 9.37 3.58
N GLY A 16 18.60 8.33 4.40
CA GLY A 16 18.43 6.96 3.98
C GLY A 16 16.93 6.75 3.90
N CYS A 17 16.45 6.24 2.77
CA CYS A 17 15.11 5.75 2.62
C CYS A 17 14.86 4.70 3.72
N SER A 18 14.34 5.12 4.87
CA SER A 18 13.71 4.17 5.78
C SER A 18 12.54 3.60 5.01
N PRO A 19 12.47 2.28 4.80
CA PRO A 19 11.25 1.68 4.29
C PRO A 19 10.10 2.13 5.18
N GLU A 20 8.99 2.50 4.57
CA GLU A 20 7.80 2.90 5.33
C GLU A 20 7.46 1.78 6.30
N PRO A 21 7.19 2.09 7.58
CA PRO A 21 6.89 1.06 8.55
C PRO A 21 5.63 0.31 8.12
N GLU A 22 5.67 -1.02 8.21
CA GLU A 22 4.47 -1.84 8.08
C GLU A 22 3.46 -1.38 9.14
N ALA A 23 2.18 -1.31 8.74
CA ALA A 23 1.12 -0.88 9.64
C ALA A 23 0.81 -2.01 10.65
N GLU A 24 0.93 -1.69 11.93
CA GLU A 24 0.56 -2.57 13.03
C GLU A 24 -0.94 -2.40 13.39
N ASP A 25 -1.53 -3.42 14.01
CA ASP A 25 -2.90 -3.39 14.56
C ASP A 25 -4.06 -3.06 13.59
N VAL A 26 -3.83 -3.10 12.28
CA VAL A 26 -4.87 -2.86 11.24
C VAL A 26 -6.01 -3.84 11.35
N ASN A 27 -7.25 -3.37 11.52
CA ASN A 27 -8.46 -4.21 11.58
C ASN A 27 -9.25 -4.22 10.28
N ARG A 28 -10.15 -5.21 10.13
CA ARG A 28 -11.02 -5.33 8.94
C ARG A 28 -11.83 -4.05 8.68
N SER A 29 -12.26 -3.36 9.73
CA SER A 29 -13.00 -2.08 9.62
C SER A 29 -12.20 -0.99 8.92
N ASP A 30 -10.88 -1.00 9.10
CA ASP A 30 -9.98 0.06 8.63
C ASP A 30 -9.72 -0.09 7.13
N LEU A 31 -9.83 -1.32 6.63
CA LEU A 31 -9.71 -1.67 5.21
C LEU A 31 -10.98 -1.41 4.41
N VAL A 32 -12.15 -1.49 5.04
CA VAL A 32 -13.44 -1.33 4.33
C VAL A 32 -13.54 0.08 3.75
N GLY A 33 -13.83 0.16 2.46
CA GLY A 33 -14.01 1.44 1.78
C GLY A 33 -13.52 1.44 0.34
N ARG A 34 -13.31 2.65 -0.17
CA ARG A 34 -12.80 2.89 -1.52
C ARG A 34 -11.36 3.34 -1.43
N TRP A 35 -10.55 2.86 -2.35
CA TRP A 35 -9.13 3.07 -2.40
C TRP A 35 -8.73 3.45 -3.82
N HIS A 36 -7.78 4.38 -3.96
CA HIS A 36 -7.28 4.80 -5.27
C HIS A 36 -5.75 4.93 -5.23
N ALA A 37 -5.11 4.35 -6.23
CA ALA A 37 -3.69 4.54 -6.52
C ALA A 37 -3.54 5.47 -7.73
N GLY A 38 -3.02 6.68 -7.49
CA GLY A 38 -2.79 7.66 -8.54
C GLY A 38 -1.53 7.39 -9.38
N GLY A 39 -1.07 8.42 -10.08
CA GLY A 39 0.15 8.34 -10.89
C GLY A 39 0.01 7.38 -12.08
N SER A 40 1.06 6.61 -12.37
CA SER A 40 1.08 5.67 -13.50
C SER A 40 0.18 4.45 -13.30
N CYS A 41 -0.23 4.13 -12.06
CA CYS A 41 -1.11 3.01 -11.78
C CYS A 41 -2.54 3.32 -12.24
N ASP A 42 -3.10 4.42 -11.75
CA ASP A 42 -4.49 4.83 -11.94
C ASP A 42 -5.49 3.70 -11.69
N SER A 43 -5.35 3.08 -10.52
CA SER A 43 -6.08 1.87 -10.12
C SER A 43 -7.06 2.19 -9.00
N SER A 44 -8.23 1.55 -9.02
CA SER A 44 -9.25 1.68 -7.98
C SER A 44 -9.55 0.34 -7.35
N LEU A 45 -9.74 0.31 -6.03
CA LEU A 45 -10.11 -0.88 -5.26
C LEU A 45 -11.25 -0.54 -4.30
N VAL A 46 -12.24 -1.40 -4.21
CA VAL A 46 -13.37 -1.28 -3.28
C VAL A 46 -13.42 -2.54 -2.44
N LEU A 47 -13.35 -2.38 -1.12
CA LEU A 47 -13.38 -3.45 -0.13
C LEU A 47 -14.67 -3.36 0.67
N GLU A 48 -15.52 -4.37 0.55
CA GLU A 48 -16.83 -4.40 1.20
C GLU A 48 -16.77 -5.16 2.54
N LYS A 49 -17.65 -4.80 3.48
CA LYS A 49 -17.72 -5.42 4.82
C LYS A 49 -17.94 -6.94 4.76
N SER A 50 -18.62 -7.42 3.72
CA SER A 50 -18.86 -8.84 3.46
C SER A 50 -17.59 -9.65 3.16
N GLY A 51 -16.45 -8.99 2.89
CA GLY A 51 -15.27 -9.64 2.35
C GLY A 51 -15.23 -9.67 0.82
N SER A 52 -16.17 -9.04 0.13
CA SER A 52 -16.14 -8.89 -1.33
C SER A 52 -15.22 -7.75 -1.74
N ALA A 53 -14.48 -7.92 -2.85
CA ALA A 53 -13.61 -6.92 -3.43
C ALA A 53 -14.00 -6.65 -4.89
N ARG A 54 -13.82 -5.39 -5.34
CA ARG A 54 -13.95 -5.00 -6.75
C ARG A 54 -12.84 -4.04 -7.11
N TRP A 55 -12.27 -4.18 -8.31
CA TRP A 55 -11.18 -3.34 -8.76
C TRP A 55 -11.37 -2.88 -10.20
N LYS A 56 -10.71 -1.77 -10.51
CA LYS A 56 -10.54 -1.26 -11.86
C LYS A 56 -9.08 -0.91 -12.11
N HIS A 57 -8.63 -1.18 -13.32
CA HIS A 57 -7.27 -0.89 -13.77
C HIS A 57 -6.20 -1.48 -12.85
N TRP A 58 -6.46 -2.65 -12.28
CA TRP A 58 -5.53 -3.38 -11.42
C TRP A 58 -4.26 -3.67 -12.19
N ALA A 59 -3.12 -3.17 -11.71
CA ALA A 59 -1.87 -3.27 -12.42
C ALA A 59 -1.31 -4.69 -12.32
N THR A 60 -1.06 -5.33 -13.47
CA THR A 60 -0.56 -6.72 -13.51
C THR A 60 0.90 -6.82 -13.92
N GLY A 61 1.52 -5.73 -14.35
CA GLY A 61 2.93 -5.71 -14.71
C GLY A 61 3.47 -4.30 -14.91
N TYR A 62 4.80 -4.18 -14.87
CA TYR A 62 5.53 -2.94 -15.07
C TYR A 62 6.74 -3.18 -15.99
N SER A 63 7.03 -2.21 -16.85
CA SER A 63 8.26 -2.18 -17.65
C SER A 63 9.17 -1.08 -17.14
N VAL A 64 10.36 -1.46 -16.65
CA VAL A 64 11.40 -0.50 -16.24
C VAL A 64 11.89 0.31 -17.43
N SER A 65 12.11 -0.33 -18.59
CA SER A 65 12.64 0.33 -19.79
C SER A 65 11.67 1.35 -20.38
N GLU A 66 10.37 1.09 -20.28
CA GLU A 66 9.33 2.01 -20.75
C GLU A 66 8.75 2.88 -19.63
N SER A 67 9.18 2.65 -18.37
CA SER A 67 8.72 3.31 -17.16
C SER A 67 7.19 3.40 -17.06
N ARG A 68 6.49 2.30 -17.35
CA ARG A 68 5.01 2.26 -17.38
C ARG A 68 4.43 0.90 -16.98
N ILE A 69 3.17 0.94 -16.54
CA ILE A 69 2.33 -0.24 -16.36
C ILE A 69 2.05 -0.89 -17.72
N THR A 70 2.32 -2.18 -17.83
CA THR A 70 2.21 -2.96 -19.08
C THR A 70 0.89 -3.74 -19.19
N GLY A 71 0.23 -4.00 -18.07
CA GLY A 71 -1.02 -4.75 -18.01
C GLY A 71 -1.99 -4.17 -16.98
N ARG A 72 -3.29 -4.21 -17.30
CA ARG A 72 -4.37 -3.76 -16.43
C ARG A 72 -5.57 -4.67 -16.54
N GLU A 73 -6.20 -4.93 -15.41
CA GLU A 73 -7.39 -5.76 -15.35
C GLU A 73 -8.48 -5.13 -14.47
N ASP A 74 -9.73 -5.31 -14.88
CA ASP A 74 -10.91 -4.98 -14.09
C ASP A 74 -11.49 -6.30 -13.57
N GLY A 75 -12.11 -6.27 -12.40
CA GLY A 75 -12.64 -7.50 -11.84
C GLY A 75 -13.29 -7.37 -10.48
N GLN A 76 -13.67 -8.53 -9.96
CA GLN A 76 -14.31 -8.70 -8.67
C GLN A 76 -13.86 -10.02 -8.05
N GLY A 77 -13.88 -10.10 -6.73
CA GLY A 77 -13.40 -11.27 -6.00
C GLY A 77 -13.64 -11.13 -4.51
N SER A 78 -12.73 -11.68 -3.72
CA SER A 78 -12.79 -11.67 -2.26
C SER A 78 -11.55 -11.00 -1.67
N TRP A 79 -11.61 -10.62 -0.40
CA TRP A 79 -10.44 -10.16 0.34
C TRP A 79 -10.41 -10.70 1.77
N THR A 80 -9.20 -10.97 2.23
CA THR A 80 -8.94 -11.51 3.56
C THR A 80 -7.94 -10.62 4.31
N LEU A 81 -8.03 -10.67 5.64
CA LEU A 81 -7.06 -10.09 6.54
C LEU A 81 -6.77 -11.15 7.59
N GLU A 82 -5.59 -11.76 7.50
CA GLU A 82 -5.20 -12.87 8.35
C GLU A 82 -4.05 -12.47 9.26
N THR A 83 -3.84 -13.25 10.33
CA THR A 83 -2.67 -13.08 11.20
C THR A 83 -1.90 -14.39 11.24
N VAL A 84 -0.66 -14.36 10.75
CA VAL A 84 0.24 -15.51 10.70
C VAL A 84 1.53 -15.11 11.41
N ASP A 85 1.97 -15.90 12.37
CA ASP A 85 3.18 -15.63 13.17
C ASP A 85 3.22 -14.20 13.79
N GLY A 86 2.05 -13.69 14.18
CA GLY A 86 1.90 -12.35 14.77
C GLY A 86 1.92 -11.20 13.76
N LYS A 87 2.07 -11.48 12.47
CA LYS A 87 2.03 -10.47 11.38
C LYS A 87 0.68 -10.49 10.68
N ARG A 88 0.19 -9.31 10.30
CA ARG A 88 -1.07 -9.18 9.54
C ARG A 88 -0.79 -9.24 8.04
N TYR A 89 -1.55 -10.07 7.34
CA TYR A 89 -1.47 -10.26 5.89
C TYR A 89 -2.81 -9.86 5.28
N PHE A 90 -2.76 -8.92 4.34
CA PHE A 90 -3.92 -8.50 3.57
C PHE A 90 -3.79 -9.05 2.14
N GLU A 91 -4.82 -9.75 1.68
CA GLU A 91 -4.84 -10.37 0.37
C GLU A 91 -6.13 -10.05 -0.37
N VAL A 92 -6.01 -9.88 -1.68
CA VAL A 92 -7.13 -9.82 -2.62
C VAL A 92 -7.09 -11.09 -3.47
N GLU A 93 -8.16 -11.87 -3.44
CA GLU A 93 -8.33 -13.05 -4.26
C GLU A 93 -8.96 -12.63 -5.60
N THR A 94 -8.18 -12.76 -6.66
CA THR A 94 -8.59 -12.57 -8.05
C THR A 94 -8.96 -13.91 -8.67
N ASP A 95 -9.55 -13.89 -9.87
CA ASP A 95 -9.83 -15.12 -10.64
C ASP A 95 -8.56 -15.93 -10.99
N LYS A 96 -7.38 -15.31 -10.88
CA LYS A 96 -6.09 -15.91 -11.28
C LYS A 96 -5.23 -16.32 -10.10
N ALA A 97 -5.22 -15.53 -9.03
CA ALA A 97 -4.29 -15.67 -7.92
C ALA A 97 -4.78 -14.94 -6.67
N ARG A 98 -4.12 -15.23 -5.54
CA ARG A 98 -4.18 -14.38 -4.36
C ARG A 98 -3.01 -13.41 -4.39
N GLU A 99 -3.32 -12.12 -4.39
CA GLU A 99 -2.32 -11.06 -4.39
C GLU A 99 -2.25 -10.45 -2.99
N SER A 100 -1.10 -10.60 -2.35
CA SER A 100 -0.83 -9.96 -1.06
C SER A 100 -0.44 -8.50 -1.29
N LEU A 101 -1.12 -7.59 -0.58
CA LEU A 101 -0.79 -6.16 -0.58
C LEU A 101 -0.18 -5.80 0.77
N THR A 102 0.95 -5.10 0.75
CA THR A 102 1.61 -4.66 1.98
C THR A 102 0.81 -3.51 2.58
N MET A 103 0.45 -3.63 3.86
CA MET A 103 -0.16 -2.55 4.62
C MET A 103 0.95 -1.69 5.22
N VAL A 104 1.05 -0.43 4.81
CA VAL A 104 2.08 0.49 5.31
C VAL A 104 1.45 1.71 5.97
N GLN A 105 2.13 2.24 6.98
CA GLN A 105 1.74 3.47 7.65
C GLN A 105 2.44 4.66 6.97
N GLY A 106 1.69 5.37 6.12
CA GLY A 106 2.11 6.70 5.64
C GLY A 106 1.73 7.77 6.66
N ASP A 107 2.24 9.00 6.47
CA ASP A 107 2.01 10.22 7.29
C ASP A 107 0.55 10.36 7.80
N ASP A 108 0.23 9.65 8.88
CA ASP A 108 -1.09 9.51 9.51
C ASP A 108 -2.20 8.78 8.72
N ARG A 109 -1.87 7.95 7.72
CA ARG A 109 -2.87 7.14 7.01
C ARG A 109 -2.37 5.74 6.64
N LEU A 110 -3.29 4.79 6.67
CA LEU A 110 -3.08 3.46 6.11
C LEU A 110 -2.97 3.57 4.58
N ILE A 111 -1.99 2.88 4.02
CA ILE A 111 -1.76 2.74 2.58
C ILE A 111 -1.70 1.25 2.26
N LEU A 112 -2.35 0.84 1.18
CA LEU A 112 -2.21 -0.51 0.63
C LEU A 112 -1.24 -0.42 -0.55
N LEU A 113 -0.11 -1.12 -0.45
CA LEU A 113 0.94 -1.14 -1.45
C LEU A 113 0.84 -2.42 -2.27
N GLN A 114 0.55 -2.25 -3.56
CA GLN A 114 0.66 -3.30 -4.56
C GLN A 114 1.97 -3.13 -5.33
N ILE A 115 2.69 -4.23 -5.57
CA ILE A 115 3.85 -4.29 -6.45
C ILE A 115 3.46 -5.10 -7.71
N PRO A 116 3.22 -4.47 -8.87
CA PRO A 116 2.78 -5.18 -10.07
C PRO A 116 3.87 -6.08 -10.68
N GLY A 117 3.47 -7.23 -11.22
CA GLY A 117 4.36 -8.18 -11.87
C GLY A 117 5.10 -9.12 -10.90
N ASP A 118 5.92 -10.00 -11.46
CA ASP A 118 6.56 -11.09 -10.70
C ASP A 118 7.92 -10.73 -10.11
N ASP A 119 8.49 -9.58 -10.51
CA ASP A 119 9.81 -9.10 -10.08
C ASP A 119 9.67 -7.77 -9.32
N PRO A 120 9.69 -7.82 -7.97
CA PRO A 120 9.51 -6.62 -7.17
C PRO A 120 10.67 -5.62 -7.29
N ASP A 121 11.88 -6.08 -7.63
CA ASP A 121 13.05 -5.21 -7.81
C ASP A 121 12.96 -4.40 -9.11
N ASN A 122 12.16 -4.88 -10.07
CA ASN A 122 11.93 -4.26 -11.37
C ASN A 122 10.49 -3.76 -11.54
N SER A 123 9.90 -3.25 -10.47
CA SER A 123 8.53 -2.76 -10.46
C SER A 123 8.37 -1.36 -9.82
N VAL A 124 7.14 -0.87 -9.79
CA VAL A 124 6.75 0.38 -9.11
C VAL A 124 5.69 0.09 -8.06
N GLY A 125 5.73 0.81 -6.95
CA GLY A 125 4.68 0.71 -5.93
C GLY A 125 3.40 1.43 -6.33
N CYS A 126 2.31 0.69 -6.54
CA CYS A 126 0.97 1.23 -6.63
C CYS A 126 0.40 1.47 -5.23
N ARG A 127 0.37 2.74 -4.85
CA ARG A 127 0.04 3.19 -3.48
C ARG A 127 -1.42 3.58 -3.39
N PHE A 128 -2.24 2.66 -2.90
CA PHE A 128 -3.66 2.89 -2.70
C PHE A 128 -3.90 3.69 -1.42
N GLN A 129 -4.51 4.86 -1.56
CA GLN A 129 -4.97 5.68 -0.45
C GLN A 129 -6.48 5.60 -0.34
N GLN A 130 -6.99 5.61 0.88
CA GLN A 130 -8.43 5.59 1.11
C GLN A 130 -9.05 6.89 0.60
N VAL A 131 -10.05 6.76 -0.26
CA VAL A 131 -10.84 7.89 -0.77
C VAL A 131 -12.01 8.06 0.19
N GLY A 132 -11.94 9.07 1.06
CA GLY A 132 -13.07 9.43 1.92
C GLY A 132 -14.26 9.91 1.09
N ASP A 133 -15.47 9.75 1.63
CA ASP A 133 -16.59 10.58 1.22
C ASP A 133 -16.24 12.01 1.62
N ARG A 134 -15.76 12.82 0.67
CA ARG A 134 -15.69 14.28 0.89
C ARG A 134 -17.13 14.77 1.08
N LYS A 135 -17.60 14.82 2.32
CA LYS A 135 -18.56 15.87 2.70
C LYS A 135 -17.80 17.18 2.54
N HIS A 136 -18.14 17.92 1.48
CA HIS A 136 -17.97 19.36 1.50
C HIS A 136 -18.81 19.87 2.67
N ASP A 137 -18.15 20.42 3.68
CA ASP A 137 -18.77 21.38 4.59
C ASP A 137 -18.94 22.73 3.86
#